data_AF-A0AAW4Z1P0-F1
#
_entry.id   AF-A0AAW4Z1P0-F1
#
_cell.length_a   1.000
_cell.length_b   1.000
_cell.length_c   1.000
_cell.angle_alpha   90.00
_cell.angle_beta   90.00
_cell.angle_gamma   90.00
#
_symmetry.space_group_name_H-M   'P 1'
#
loop_
_entity.id
_entity.type
_entity.pdbx_description
1 polymer ?
#
loop_
_entity_poly.entity_id
_entity_poly.type
_entity_poly.pdbx_seq_one_letter_code
_entity_poly.pdbx_strand_id
1 'polypeptide(L)' 'MESLWKVWFSRRRKVYVRIARRYGSTPWRVYYLGHGGRCRSLKDMQILEALQRQGVISHIYPW' A
#
# COMPACT_ATOMS: atom_id res chain seq x y z
N MET A 1 -14.15 3.88 -10.65
CA MET A 1 -13.35 2.77 -11.22
C MET A 1 -11.89 3.14 -11.52
N GLU A 2 -11.52 4.43 -11.55
CA GLU A 2 -10.17 4.91 -11.91
C GLU A 2 -9.02 4.46 -11.00
N SER A 3 -9.33 4.14 -9.74
CA SER A 3 -8.37 3.79 -8.71
C SER A 3 -7.67 2.44 -8.96
N LEU A 4 -8.39 1.44 -9.46
CA LEU A 4 -7.82 0.11 -9.69
C LEU A 4 -6.84 0.07 -10.87
N TRP A 5 -7.05 0.91 -11.88
CA TRP A 5 -6.15 1.04 -13.04
C TRP A 5 -4.75 1.49 -12.62
N LYS A 6 -4.65 2.42 -11.66
CA LYS A 6 -3.36 2.87 -11.12
C LYS A 6 -2.57 1.72 -10.48
N VAL A 7 -3.25 0.80 -9.81
CA VAL A 7 -2.62 -0.42 -9.29
C VAL A 7 -2.23 -1.35 -10.43
N TRP A 8 -3.10 -1.52 -11.43
CA TRP A 8 -2.92 -2.51 -12.48
C TRP A 8 -1.76 -2.19 -13.44
N PHE A 9 -1.57 -0.90 -13.72
CA PHE A 9 -0.46 -0.37 -14.54
C PHE A 9 0.83 -0.12 -13.75
N SER A 10 0.80 -0.20 -12.41
CA SER A 10 2.02 -0.01 -11.63
C SER A 10 3.00 -1.16 -11.82
N ARG A 11 4.28 -0.83 -12.08
CA ARG A 11 5.38 -1.81 -12.14
C ARG A 11 5.48 -2.67 -10.88
N ARG A 12 5.07 -2.13 -9.72
CA ARG A 12 5.14 -2.79 -8.40
C ARG A 12 3.84 -3.50 -8.01
N ARG A 13 2.89 -3.71 -8.92
CA ARG A 13 1.57 -4.32 -8.63
C ARG A 13 1.62 -5.62 -7.83
N LYS A 14 2.61 -6.48 -8.11
CA LYS A 14 2.76 -7.78 -7.45
C LYS A 14 2.99 -7.60 -5.94
N VAL A 15 3.72 -6.55 -5.56
CA VAL A 15 3.99 -6.21 -4.15
C VAL A 15 2.70 -5.74 -3.47
N TYR A 16 1.96 -4.82 -4.11
CA TYR A 16 0.68 -4.33 -3.56
C TYR A 16 -0.34 -5.45 -3.35
N VAL A 17 -0.50 -6.34 -4.33
CA VAL A 17 -1.41 -7.50 -4.21
C VAL A 17 -0.95 -8.47 -3.12
N ARG A 18 0.36 -8.74 -3.01
CA ARG A 18 0.91 -9.64 -1.98
C ARG A 18 0.67 -9.09 -0.57
N ILE A 19 0.98 -7.81 -0.35
CA ILE A 19 0.76 -7.14 0.94
C ILE A 19 -0.75 -7.10 1.26
N ALA A 20 -1.58 -6.76 0.28
CA ALA A 20 -3.04 -6.73 0.45
C ALA A 20 -3.59 -8.08 0.93
N ARG A 21 -3.16 -9.19 0.30
CA ARG A 21 -3.53 -10.55 0.73
C ARG A 21 -3.05 -10.87 2.14
N ARG A 22 -1.82 -10.49 2.50
CA ARG A 22 -1.25 -10.76 3.83
C ARG A 22 -2.01 -10.09 4.97
N TYR A 23 -2.49 -8.86 4.76
CA TYR A 23 -3.14 -8.06 5.80
C TYR A 23 -4.67 -7.99 5.66
N GLY A 24 -5.28 -8.78 4.77
CA GLY A 24 -6.73 -8.73 4.55
C GLY A 24 -7.20 -7.33 4.12
N SER A 25 -6.49 -6.73 3.18
CA SER A 25 -6.75 -5.39 2.65
C SER A 25 -6.93 -5.45 1.13
N THR A 26 -7.26 -4.31 0.51
CA THR A 26 -7.37 -4.21 -0.95
C THR A 26 -6.07 -3.72 -1.56
N PRO A 27 -5.66 -4.18 -2.75
CA PRO A 27 -4.49 -3.66 -3.45
C PRO A 27 -4.53 -2.15 -3.64
N TRP A 28 -5.73 -1.58 -3.84
CA TRP A 28 -5.95 -0.14 -3.89
C TRP A 28 -5.60 0.54 -2.56
N ARG A 29 -6.02 0.01 -1.41
CA ARG A 29 -5.70 0.61 -0.11
C ARG A 29 -4.19 0.62 0.14
N VAL A 30 -3.51 -0.48 -0.19
CA VAL A 30 -2.05 -0.57 -0.07
C VAL A 30 -1.35 0.43 -1.00
N TYR A 31 -1.79 0.54 -2.26
CA TYR A 31 -1.29 1.55 -3.19
C TYR A 31 -1.50 2.96 -2.64
N TYR A 32 -2.72 3.28 -2.21
CA TYR A 32 -3.08 4.58 -1.64
C TYR A 32 -2.15 4.96 -0.48
N LEU A 33 -1.91 4.04 0.48
CA LEU A 33 -0.98 4.27 1.60
C LEU A 33 0.45 4.51 1.12
N GLY A 34 0.94 3.72 0.16
CA GLY A 34 2.29 3.89 -0.41
C GLY A 34 2.48 5.20 -1.19
N HIS A 35 1.40 5.90 -1.53
CA HIS A 35 1.40 7.16 -2.26
C HIS A 35 0.95 8.35 -1.39
N GLY A 36 1.11 8.26 -0.06
CA GLY A 36 0.81 9.36 0.88
C GLY A 36 -0.64 9.41 1.34
N GLY A 37 -1.38 8.32 1.16
CA GLY A 37 -2.75 8.22 1.64
C GLY A 37 -2.84 8.14 3.17
N ARG A 38 -3.90 8.73 3.73
CA ARG A 38 -4.07 8.84 5.18
C ARG A 38 -4.19 7.48 5.87
N CYS A 39 -3.31 7.24 6.85
CA CYS A 39 -3.37 6.11 7.77
C CYS A 39 -4.57 6.27 8.72
N ARG A 40 -5.38 5.22 8.90
CA ARG A 40 -6.59 5.28 9.76
C ARG A 40 -6.65 4.17 10.80
N SER A 41 -5.69 3.23 10.80
CA SER A 41 -5.74 2.05 11.66
C SER A 41 -4.34 1.48 11.89
N LEU A 42 -4.19 0.68 12.95
CA LEU A 42 -2.97 -0.11 13.20
C LEU A 42 -2.63 -1.02 12.01
N LYS A 43 -3.65 -1.56 11.33
CA LYS A 43 -3.47 -2.34 10.10
C LYS A 43 -2.82 -1.51 8.99
N ASP A 44 -3.21 -0.26 8.81
CA ASP A 44 -2.60 0.62 7.81
C ASP A 44 -1.14 0.93 8.16
N MET A 45 -0.79 1.10 9.45
CA MET A 45 0.61 1.22 9.88
C MET A 45 1.42 -0.03 9.52
N GLN A 46 0.89 -1.22 9.82
CA GLN A 46 1.57 -2.49 9.45
C GLN A 46 1.76 -2.62 7.93
N ILE A 47 0.81 -2.12 7.14
CA ILE A 47 0.93 -2.06 5.68
C ILE A 47 2.04 -1.09 5.26
N LEU A 48 2.13 0.09 5.87
CA LEU A 48 3.19 1.07 5.62
C LEU A 48 4.58 0.52 5.97
N GLU A 49 4.72 -0.16 7.11
CA GLU A 49 5.96 -0.87 7.46
C GLU A 49 6.32 -1.95 6.43
N ALA A 50 5.34 -2.73 5.98
CA ALA A 50 5.58 -3.73 4.95
C ALA A 50 6.02 -3.10 3.62
N LEU A 51 5.44 -1.95 3.24
CA LEU A 51 5.84 -1.19 2.06
C LEU A 51 7.27 -0.66 2.18
N GLN A 52 7.65 -0.17 3.36
CA GLN A 52 9.00 0.31 3.62
C GLN A 52 10.03 -0.83 3.55
N ARG A 53 9.75 -1.97 4.20
CA ARG A 53 10.61 -3.17 4.16
C ARG A 53 10.80 -3.72 2.73
N GLN A 54 9.81 -3.55 1.87
CA GLN A 54 9.87 -3.95 0.46
C GLN A 54 10.51 -2.90 -0.45
N GLY A 55 11.03 -1.79 0.10
CA GLY A 55 11.65 -0.69 -0.65
C GLY A 55 10.66 0.06 -1.54
N VAL A 56 9.35 -0.02 -1.25
CA VAL A 56 8.33 0.68 -2.02
C VAL A 56 8.31 2.16 -1.65
N ILE A 57 8.45 2.46 -0.36
CA ILE A 57 8.53 3.81 0.21
C ILE A 57 9.77 3.91 1.10
N SER A 58 10.37 5.09 1.18
CA SER A 58 11.57 5.32 2.00
C SER A 58 11.23 5.65 3.46
N HIS A 59 10.18 6.44 3.67
CA HIS A 59 9.74 6.91 4.99
C HIS A 59 8.25 6.66 5.19
N ILE A 60 7.88 6.36 6.43
CA ILE A 60 6.48 6.29 6.86
C ILE A 60 6.12 7.66 7.40
N TYR A 61 5.07 8.26 6.83
CA TYR A 61 4.52 9.52 7.30
C TYR A 61 3.20 9.23 8.02
N PRO A 62 3.14 9.38 9.36
CA PRO A 62 1.98 8.97 10.16
C PRO A 62 0.82 9.98 10.19
N TRP A 63 0.83 11.04 9.36
CA TRP A 63 -0.14 12.15 9.40
C TRP A 63 -1.24 12.08 8.34
#